data_AF-A0A357L574-F1
#
_entry.id   AF-A0A357L574-F1
#
_cell.length_a   1.000
_cell.length_b   1.000
_cell.length_c   1.000
_cell.angle_alpha   90.00
_cell.angle_beta   90.00
_cell.angle_gamma   90.00
#
_symmetry.space_group_name_H-M   'P 1'
#
loop_
_entity.id
_entity.type
_entity.pdbx_description
1 polymer ?
#
loop_
_entity_poly.entity_id
_entity_poly.type
_entity_poly.pdbx_seq_one_letter_code
_entity_poly.pdbx_strand_id
1 'polypeptide(L)'
;FILGGAIAHQLSVGFVPVRKKGKLPYKTIGERYSLEYGVDEIEIHIDAVAKGEKVLLVDDLIATGGTASAAVRLIERAGGEVVLCSFVVDLPELGGADRLRAMGKQVVALAAFDGH
;
A
#
# COMPACT_ATOMS: atom_id res chain seq x y z
N PHE A 1 9.50 -0.34 -2.31
CA PHE A 1 10.17 0.85 -2.90
C PHE A 1 10.81 0.61 -4.25
N ILE A 2 11.59 -0.46 -4.43
CA ILE A 2 12.37 -0.70 -5.67
C ILE A 2 11.50 -0.56 -6.92
N LEU A 3 10.41 -1.33 -6.97
CA LEU A 3 9.48 -1.31 -8.10
C LEU A 3 8.63 -0.05 -8.15
N GLY A 4 8.10 0.39 -7.01
CA GLY A 4 7.29 1.62 -6.94
C GLY A 4 8.03 2.86 -7.45
N GLY A 5 9.33 3.00 -7.15
CA GLY A 5 10.15 4.10 -7.67
C GLY A 5 10.39 4.00 -9.17
N ALA A 6 10.67 2.80 -9.68
CA ALA A 6 10.84 2.56 -11.12
C ALA A 6 9.55 2.83 -11.92
N ILE A 7 8.40 2.41 -11.40
CA ILE A 7 7.08 2.66 -11.99
C ILE A 7 6.76 4.15 -11.98
N ALA A 8 6.96 4.83 -10.84
CA ALA A 8 6.74 6.28 -10.74
C ALA A 8 7.61 7.06 -11.74
N HIS A 9 8.87 6.64 -11.90
CA HIS A 9 9.77 7.20 -12.90
C HIS A 9 9.27 7.00 -14.34
N GLN A 10 8.87 5.78 -14.71
CA GLN A 10 8.34 5.48 -16.05
C GLN A 10 7.05 6.24 -16.36
N LEU A 11 6.19 6.43 -15.36
CA LEU A 11 4.94 7.19 -15.49
C LEU A 11 5.14 8.70 -15.37
N SER A 12 6.35 9.18 -15.08
CA SER A 12 6.65 10.59 -14.82
C SER A 12 5.78 11.22 -13.72
N VAL A 13 5.55 10.48 -12.64
CA VAL A 13 4.76 10.91 -11.47
C VAL A 13 5.59 10.93 -10.19
N GLY A 14 5.05 11.54 -9.14
CA GLY A 14 5.66 11.54 -7.82
C GLY A 14 5.74 10.14 -7.21
N PHE A 15 6.72 9.94 -6.32
CA PHE A 15 6.88 8.73 -5.53
C PHE A 15 6.80 9.05 -4.05
N VAL A 16 5.89 8.37 -3.33
CA VAL A 16 5.66 8.56 -1.91
C VAL A 16 5.96 7.26 -1.15
N PRO A 17 6.95 7.25 -0.24
CA PRO A 17 7.20 6.09 0.58
C PRO A 17 6.26 6.03 1.78
N VAL A 18 5.57 4.90 1.95
CA VAL A 18 4.96 4.50 3.23
C VAL A 18 5.98 3.67 4.01
N ARG A 19 6.25 4.00 5.27
CA ARG A 19 7.33 3.39 6.06
C ARG A 19 6.84 2.93 7.42
N LYS A 20 7.56 2.02 8.06
CA LYS A 20 7.38 1.74 9.49
C LYS A 20 7.58 3.00 10.32
N LYS A 21 6.91 3.04 11.48
CA LYS A 21 6.99 4.13 12.44
C LYS A 21 8.42 4.63 12.72
N GLY A 22 8.61 5.94 12.70
CA GLY A 22 9.85 6.61 13.07
C GLY A 22 10.95 6.57 11.99
N LYS A 23 10.61 6.14 10.77
CA LYS A 23 11.57 6.11 9.64
C LYS A 23 11.44 7.30 8.70
N LEU A 24 10.37 8.08 8.82
CA LEU A 24 10.11 9.26 8.01
C LEU A 24 10.58 10.52 8.75
N PRO A 25 11.33 11.43 8.10
CA PRO A 25 11.96 12.57 8.78
C PRO A 25 11.01 13.77 8.98
N TYR A 26 9.88 13.83 8.26
CA TYR A 26 8.92 14.92 8.36
C TYR A 26 7.70 14.52 9.20
N LYS A 27 6.73 15.44 9.35
CA LYS A 27 5.48 15.18 10.07
C LYS A 27 4.69 14.07 9.38
N THR A 28 4.24 13.10 10.17
CA THR A 28 3.53 11.91 9.68
C THR A 28 2.12 11.81 10.24
N ILE A 29 1.27 11.09 9.51
CA ILE A 29 0.13 10.37 10.08
C ILE A 29 0.42 8.87 10.05
N GLY A 30 -0.13 8.13 11.01
CA GLY A 30 0.07 6.69 11.15
C GLY A 30 -1.22 5.88 11.05
N GLU A 31 -1.06 4.62 10.65
CA GLU A 31 -2.10 3.60 10.66
C GLU A 31 -1.56 2.31 11.29
N ARG A 32 -2.29 1.80 12.28
CA ARG A 32 -1.96 0.53 12.95
C ARG A 32 -2.64 -0.63 12.26
N TYR A 33 -2.00 -1.78 12.27
CA TYR A 33 -2.57 -3.02 11.78
C TYR A 33 -2.10 -4.23 12.59
N SER A 34 -2.99 -5.21 12.71
CA SER A 34 -2.72 -6.42 13.47
C SER A 34 -1.81 -7.36 12.71
N LEU A 35 -0.88 -7.98 13.44
CA LEU A 35 -0.11 -9.13 13.02
C LEU A 35 -0.64 -10.38 13.72
N GLU A 36 -0.10 -11.56 13.39
CA GLU A 36 -0.40 -12.80 14.13
C GLU A 36 -0.04 -12.65 15.62
N TYR A 37 1.10 -12.00 15.89
CA TYR A 37 1.53 -11.66 17.24
C TYR A 37 1.82 -10.15 17.31
N GLY A 38 0.82 -9.39 17.74
CA GLY A 38 0.95 -7.97 18.06
C GLY A 38 0.41 -7.03 17.00
N VAL A 39 0.94 -5.81 17.00
CA VAL A 39 0.49 -4.70 16.14
C VAL A 39 1.74 -4.01 15.60
N ASP A 40 1.71 -3.67 14.32
CA ASP A 40 2.72 -2.81 13.69
C ASP A 40 2.04 -1.52 13.19
N GLU A 41 2.84 -0.49 12.90
CA GLU A 41 2.37 0.85 12.55
C GLU A 41 3.17 1.37 11.35
N ILE A 42 2.45 1.76 10.30
CA ILE A 42 3.00 2.42 9.12
C ILE A 42 2.63 3.89 9.10
N GLU A 43 3.48 4.70 8.47
CA GLU A 43 3.42 6.15 8.41
C GLU A 43 3.61 6.65 6.97
N ILE A 44 2.98 7.79 6.69
CA ILE A 44 3.14 8.60 5.47
C ILE A 44 3.32 10.06 5.90
N HIS A 45 4.08 10.86 5.15
CA HIS A 45 4.13 12.30 5.44
C HIS A 45 2.79 12.98 5.16
N ILE A 46 2.46 14.00 5.96
CA ILE A 46 1.19 14.74 5.85
C ILE A 46 1.09 15.62 4.59
N ASP A 47 2.22 15.90 3.95
CA ASP A 47 2.36 16.72 2.75
C ASP A 47 2.61 15.88 1.49
N ALA A 48 2.59 14.55 1.60
CA ALA A 48 2.97 13.68 0.50
C ALA A 48 1.88 13.50 -0.57
N VAL A 49 0.62 13.74 -0.21
CA VAL A 49 -0.53 13.55 -1.11
C VAL A 49 -1.47 14.74 -0.97
N ALA A 50 -1.83 15.36 -2.09
CA ALA A 50 -2.82 16.42 -2.12
C ALA A 50 -4.23 15.84 -2.25
N LYS A 51 -5.24 16.60 -1.79
CA LYS A 51 -6.64 16.19 -1.84
C LYS A 51 -7.07 15.90 -3.28
N GLY A 52 -7.55 14.68 -3.54
CA GLY A 52 -8.04 14.23 -4.85
C GLY A 52 -6.95 13.70 -5.78
N GLU A 53 -5.69 13.62 -5.35
CA GLU A 53 -4.66 12.96 -6.15
C GLU A 53 -4.94 11.48 -6.30
N LYS A 54 -4.82 10.99 -7.54
CA LYS A 54 -4.97 9.57 -7.84
C LYS A 54 -3.67 8.86 -7.52
N VAL A 55 -3.76 7.84 -6.67
CA VAL A 55 -2.60 7.12 -6.14
C VAL A 55 -2.64 5.66 -6.60
N LEU A 56 -1.51 5.19 -7.12
CA LEU A 56 -1.22 3.79 -7.37
C LEU A 56 -0.45 3.22 -6.18
N LEU A 57 -1.05 2.27 -5.46
CA LEU A 57 -0.33 1.52 -4.42
C LEU A 57 0.45 0.39 -5.09
N VAL A 58 1.75 0.29 -4.83
CA VAL A 58 2.63 -0.75 -5.38
C VAL A 58 3.36 -1.47 -4.27
N ASP A 59 3.32 -2.81 -4.29
CA ASP A 59 4.20 -3.65 -3.47
C ASP A 59 4.74 -4.85 -4.26
N ASP A 60 5.71 -5.56 -3.70
CA ASP A 60 6.23 -6.78 -4.33
C ASP A 60 5.26 -7.95 -4.21
N LEU A 61 4.70 -8.21 -3.03
CA LEU A 61 3.88 -9.36 -2.74
C LEU A 61 2.66 -9.00 -1.88
N ILE A 62 1.51 -9.58 -2.21
CA ILE A 62 0.31 -9.53 -1.37
C ILE A 62 0.04 -10.90 -0.74
N ALA A 63 0.11 -10.95 0.60
CA ALA A 63 -0.17 -12.13 1.42
C ALA A 63 -1.54 -11.99 2.11
N THR A 64 -1.58 -11.69 3.41
CA THR A 64 -2.82 -11.47 4.17
C THR A 64 -3.48 -10.11 3.92
N GLY A 65 -2.77 -9.20 3.22
CA GLY A 65 -3.22 -7.85 2.90
C GLY A 65 -3.33 -6.88 4.08
N GLY A 66 -2.83 -7.22 5.27
CA GLY A 66 -2.86 -6.33 6.44
C GLY A 66 -2.18 -4.98 6.19
N THR A 67 -0.92 -5.02 5.75
CA THR A 67 -0.12 -3.82 5.46
C THR A 67 -0.72 -3.01 4.30
N ALA A 68 -1.11 -3.67 3.21
CA ALA A 68 -1.69 -3.00 2.05
C ALA A 68 -3.02 -2.31 2.41
N SER A 69 -3.88 -2.95 3.19
CA SER A 69 -5.15 -2.36 3.64
C SER A 69 -4.92 -1.15 4.54
N ALA A 70 -3.93 -1.22 5.43
CA ALA A 70 -3.53 -0.10 6.25
C ALA A 70 -2.98 1.06 5.39
N ALA A 71 -2.18 0.76 4.37
CA ALA A 71 -1.65 1.76 3.45
C ALA A 71 -2.77 2.46 2.68
N VAL A 72 -3.78 1.71 2.19
CA VAL A 72 -4.96 2.29 1.54
C VAL A 72 -5.66 3.31 2.44
N ARG A 73 -6.02 2.90 3.67
CA ARG A 73 -6.69 3.81 4.62
C ARG A 73 -5.85 5.04 4.94
N LEU A 74 -4.54 4.85 5.07
CA LEU A 74 -3.61 5.92 5.38
C LEU A 74 -3.52 6.95 4.24
N ILE A 75 -3.44 6.49 2.98
CA ILE A 75 -3.44 7.35 1.79
C ILE A 75 -4.75 8.11 1.65
N GLU A 76 -5.89 7.44 1.87
CA GLU A 76 -7.21 8.08 1.80
C GLU A 76 -7.40 9.14 2.88
N ARG A 77 -6.91 8.88 4.10
CA ARG A 77 -6.87 9.87 5.19
C ARG A 77 -5.93 11.05 4.89
N ALA A 78 -4.87 10.83 4.11
CA ALA A 78 -4.01 11.90 3.59
C ALA A 78 -4.68 12.72 2.47
N GLY A 79 -5.83 12.27 1.95
CA GLY A 79 -6.62 12.94 0.92
C GLY A 79 -6.48 12.35 -0.48
N GLY A 80 -5.71 11.27 -0.65
CA GLY A 80 -5.56 10.59 -1.94
C GLY A 80 -6.72 9.67 -2.28
N GLU A 81 -6.90 9.40 -3.57
CA GLU A 81 -7.80 8.39 -4.11
C GLU A 81 -6.96 7.20 -4.57
N VAL A 82 -6.98 6.08 -3.85
CA VAL A 82 -6.31 4.85 -4.31
C VAL A 82 -7.11 4.22 -5.45
N VAL A 83 -6.61 4.38 -6.67
CA VAL A 83 -7.29 3.92 -7.90
C VAL A 83 -6.94 2.49 -8.27
N LEU A 84 -5.76 2.01 -7.86
CA LEU A 84 -5.27 0.66 -8.15
C LEU A 84 -4.25 0.23 -7.09
N CYS A 85 -4.30 -1.05 -6.71
CA CYS A 85 -3.26 -1.73 -5.98
C CYS A 85 -2.58 -2.75 -6.91
N SER A 86 -1.27 -2.59 -7.13
CA SER A 86 -0.47 -3.43 -8.03
C SER A 86 0.58 -4.20 -7.24
N PHE A 87 0.63 -5.51 -7.48
CA PHE A 87 1.58 -6.43 -6.87
C PHE A 87 2.37 -7.19 -7.95
N VAL A 88 3.56 -7.67 -7.64
CA VAL A 88 4.23 -8.64 -8.52
C VAL A 88 3.67 -10.02 -8.28
N VAL A 89 3.53 -10.40 -7.01
CA VAL A 89 3.07 -11.73 -6.58
C VAL A 89 1.81 -11.62 -5.73
N ASP A 90 0.81 -12.44 -6.05
CA ASP A 90 -0.33 -12.74 -5.18
C ASP A 90 -0.18 -14.14 -4.58
N LEU A 91 -0.51 -14.29 -3.29
CA LEU A 91 -0.69 -15.58 -2.61
C LEU A 91 -2.19 -15.74 -2.31
N PRO A 92 -2.99 -16.27 -3.27
CA PRO A 92 -4.44 -16.17 -3.21
C PRO A 92 -5.06 -16.84 -1.98
N GLU A 93 -4.45 -17.92 -1.50
CA GLU A 93 -4.91 -18.67 -0.32
C GLU A 93 -4.86 -17.85 0.97
N LEU A 94 -4.05 -16.79 1.04
CA LEU A 94 -3.97 -15.88 2.17
C LEU A 94 -4.99 -14.72 2.10
N GLY A 95 -5.72 -14.59 0.99
CA GLY A 95 -6.89 -13.72 0.85
C GLY A 95 -6.62 -12.21 0.85
N GLY A 96 -5.36 -11.77 0.71
CA GLY A 96 -5.01 -10.35 0.80
C GLY A 96 -5.57 -9.51 -0.36
N ALA A 97 -5.55 -10.04 -1.59
CA ALA A 97 -6.13 -9.36 -2.74
C ALA A 97 -7.66 -9.20 -2.58
N ASP A 98 -8.34 -10.23 -2.10
CA ASP A 98 -9.79 -10.20 -1.87
C ASP A 98 -10.18 -9.23 -0.77
N ARG A 99 -9.36 -9.12 0.29
CA ARG A 99 -9.54 -8.08 1.32
C ARG A 99 -9.51 -6.68 0.72
N LEU A 100 -8.60 -6.39 -0.21
CA LEU A 100 -8.55 -5.08 -0.89
C LEU A 100 -9.73 -4.88 -1.84
N ARG A 101 -10.15 -5.92 -2.57
CA ARG A 101 -11.36 -5.87 -3.41
C ARG A 101 -12.62 -5.60 -2.59
N ALA A 102 -12.74 -6.19 -1.40
CA ALA A 102 -13.83 -5.94 -0.46
C ALA A 102 -13.83 -4.48 0.07
N MET A 103 -12.67 -3.80 0.05
CA MET A 103 -12.56 -2.36 0.30
C MET A 103 -12.89 -1.49 -0.93
N GLY A 104 -13.39 -2.10 -2.02
CA GLY A 104 -13.72 -1.42 -3.26
C GLY A 104 -12.50 -1.03 -4.11
N LYS A 105 -11.35 -1.69 -3.90
CA LYS A 105 -10.11 -1.40 -4.65
C LYS A 105 -9.93 -2.34 -5.81
N GLN A 106 -9.49 -1.79 -6.94
CA GLN A 106 -9.00 -2.59 -8.04
C GLN A 106 -7.64 -3.18 -7.66
N VAL A 107 -7.42 -4.46 -7.95
CA VAL A 107 -6.19 -5.19 -7.62
C VAL A 107 -5.67 -5.92 -8.85
N VAL A 108 -4.38 -5.77 -9.14
CA VAL A 108 -3.65 -6.48 -10.19
C VAL A 108 -2.40 -7.12 -9.59
N ALA A 109 -2.13 -8.36 -9.98
CA ALA A 109 -0.89 -9.06 -9.70
C ALA A 109 -0.31 -9.65 -11.00
N LEU A 110 1.02 -9.66 -11.15
CA LEU A 110 1.68 -10.18 -12.36
C LEU A 110 1.75 -11.71 -12.37
N ALA A 111 1.90 -12.32 -11.20
CA ALA A 111 1.91 -13.76 -11.00
C ALA A 111 1.13 -14.12 -9.74
N ALA A 112 0.59 -15.33 -9.72
CA ALA A 112 -0.01 -15.95 -8.53
C ALA A 112 0.70 -17.27 -8.25
N PHE A 113 0.94 -17.56 -6.98
CA PHE A 113 1.51 -18.84 -6.54
C PHE A 113 0.62 -19.46 -5.47
N ASP A 114 0.49 -20.78 -5.53
CA ASP A 114 -0.17 -21.58 -4.51
C ASP A 114 0.77 -21.79 -3.31
N GLY A 115 0.21 -21.94 -2.10
CA GLY A 115 0.97 -22.23 -0.88
C GLY A 115 0.87 -21.16 0.22
N HIS A 116 1.19 -21.58 1.45
CA HIS A 116 1.21 -20.78 2.67
C HIS A 116 2.62 -20.70 3.26
#